data_AF-A0AAU9W324-F1
#
_entry.id   AF-A0AAU9W324-F1
#
_cell.length_a   1.000
_cell.length_b   1.000
_cell.length_c   1.000
_cell.angle_alpha   90.00
_cell.angle_beta   90.00
_cell.angle_gamma   90.00
#
_symmetry.space_group_name_H-M   'P 1'
#
loop_
_entity.id
_entity.type
_entity.pdbx_description
1 polymer ?
#
loop_
_entity_poly.entity_id
_entity_poly.type
_entity_poly.pdbx_seq_one_letter_code
_entity_poly.pdbx_strand_id
1 'polypeptide(L)'
;MEAGVLEDEVVSMVDVLDEDNELEEEARAVLGDSDDKNCTYLSGYVKRQALYACSTCSPPDKEPAGICLACTLACHDGHVLYELYTKR
;
A
#
# COMPACT_ATOMS: atom_id res chain seq x y z
N MET A 1 -19.82 -22.70 -37.23
CA MET A 1 -19.89 -21.62 -36.22
C MET A 1 -18.85 -21.98 -35.19
N GLU A 2 -17.87 -21.11 -35.04
CA GLU A 2 -16.53 -21.33 -34.49
C GLU A 2 -16.55 -21.89 -33.06
N ALA A 3 -15.77 -22.94 -32.82
CA ALA A 3 -15.44 -23.39 -31.48
C ALA A 3 -14.38 -22.43 -30.93
N GLY A 4 -14.73 -21.65 -29.91
CA GLY A 4 -13.78 -20.81 -29.19
C GLY A 4 -12.75 -21.69 -28.48
N VAL A 5 -11.56 -21.75 -29.05
CA VAL A 5 -10.37 -22.26 -28.38
C VAL A 5 -10.02 -21.23 -27.32
N LEU A 6 -10.28 -21.55 -26.05
CA LEU A 6 -9.57 -20.93 -24.95
C LEU A 6 -8.14 -21.48 -25.01
N GLU A 7 -7.25 -20.70 -25.62
CA GLU A 7 -5.81 -20.92 -25.51
C GLU A 7 -5.46 -20.80 -24.02
N ASP A 8 -5.16 -21.93 -23.39
CA ASP A 8 -4.60 -21.97 -22.04
C ASP A 8 -3.24 -21.30 -22.13
N GLU A 9 -3.15 -20.04 -21.69
CA GLU A 9 -1.90 -19.28 -21.68
C GLU A 9 -0.94 -19.96 -20.71
N VAL A 10 -0.01 -20.73 -21.27
CA VAL A 10 0.95 -21.51 -20.49
C VAL A 10 2.05 -20.58 -20.02
N VAL A 11 1.96 -20.11 -18.78
CA VAL A 11 2.98 -19.25 -18.15
C VAL A 11 4.09 -20.11 -17.53
N SER A 12 5.36 -19.73 -17.72
CA SER A 12 6.47 -20.40 -17.04
C SER A 12 6.53 -19.97 -15.58
N MET A 13 7.02 -20.85 -14.70
CA MET A 13 7.32 -20.46 -13.32
C MET A 13 8.39 -19.37 -13.24
N VAL A 14 9.25 -19.24 -14.25
CA VAL A 14 10.22 -18.13 -14.35
C VAL A 14 9.50 -16.82 -14.61
N ASP A 15 8.57 -16.78 -15.57
CA ASP A 15 7.81 -15.57 -15.91
C ASP A 15 7.01 -15.05 -14.70
N VAL A 16 6.43 -15.96 -13.90
CA VAL A 16 5.73 -15.59 -12.65
C VAL A 16 6.67 -14.96 -11.62
N LEU A 17 7.90 -15.48 -11.49
CA LEU A 17 8.87 -14.94 -10.53
C LEU A 17 9.42 -13.58 -10.97
N ASP A 18 9.63 -13.40 -12.28
CA ASP A 18 10.02 -12.11 -12.84
C ASP A 18 8.92 -11.07 -12.62
N GLU A 19 7.65 -11.41 -12.88
CA GLU A 19 6.50 -10.52 -12.64
C GLU A 19 6.36 -10.15 -11.15
N ASP A 20 6.48 -11.11 -10.23
CA ASP A 20 6.41 -10.86 -8.78
C ASP A 20 7.51 -9.89 -8.34
N ASN A 21 8.74 -10.08 -8.85
CA ASN A 21 9.86 -9.19 -8.54
C ASN A 21 9.67 -7.77 -9.11
N GLU A 22 9.09 -7.62 -10.30
CA GLU A 22 8.73 -6.31 -10.86
C GLU A 22 7.70 -5.59 -9.96
N LEU A 23 6.66 -6.30 -9.53
CA LEU A 23 5.62 -5.78 -8.63
C LEU A 23 6.19 -5.37 -7.27
N GLU A 24 7.09 -6.17 -6.69
CA GLU A 24 7.77 -5.86 -5.44
C GLU A 24 8.65 -4.60 -5.55
N GLU A 25 9.35 -4.44 -6.67
CA GLU A 25 10.19 -3.25 -6.91
C GLU A 25 9.34 -1.99 -7.04
N GLU A 26 8.23 -2.05 -7.78
CA GLU A 26 7.26 -0.95 -7.89
C GLU A 26 6.65 -0.59 -6.53
N ALA A 27 6.22 -1.60 -5.76
CA ALA A 27 5.68 -1.39 -4.41
C ALA A 27 6.70 -0.71 -3.49
N ARG A 28 7.97 -1.12 -3.53
CA ARG A 28 9.06 -0.49 -2.77
C ARG A 28 9.35 0.93 -3.24
N ALA A 29 9.24 1.21 -4.54
CA ALA A 29 9.43 2.54 -5.08
C ALA A 29 8.37 3.52 -4.55
N VAL A 30 7.11 3.08 -4.40
CA VAL A 30 5.99 3.89 -3.91
C VAL A 30 5.94 3.95 -2.38
N LEU A 31 5.83 2.81 -1.72
CA LEU A 31 5.56 2.69 -0.28
C LEU A 31 6.84 2.76 0.56
N GLY A 32 8.02 2.65 -0.06
CA GLY A 32 9.29 2.64 0.64
C GLY A 32 9.45 1.41 1.53
N ASP A 33 10.04 1.61 2.70
CA ASP A 33 10.24 0.57 3.73
C ASP A 33 9.10 0.62 4.77
N SER A 34 7.87 0.89 4.32
CA SER A 34 6.71 1.00 5.22
C SER A 34 6.23 -0.40 5.58
N ASP A 35 6.11 -0.66 6.88
CA ASP A 35 5.63 -1.94 7.41
C ASP A 35 4.07 -1.99 7.34
N ASP A 36 3.53 -3.03 6.73
CA ASP A 36 2.09 -3.27 6.58
C ASP A 36 1.44 -3.90 7.82
N LYS A 37 2.23 -4.40 8.79
CA LYS A 37 1.76 -5.15 9.96
C LYS A 37 1.99 -4.41 11.27
N ASN A 38 3.10 -3.67 11.36
CA ASN A 38 3.55 -3.02 12.58
C ASN A 38 3.38 -1.51 12.51
N CYS A 39 2.63 -0.96 13.47
CA CYS A 39 2.49 0.49 13.59
C CYS A 39 3.82 1.15 13.98
N THR A 40 4.28 2.10 13.16
CA THR A 40 5.54 2.84 13.40
C THR A 40 5.39 4.04 14.33
N TYR A 41 4.19 4.32 14.83
CA TYR A 41 3.94 5.50 15.67
C TYR A 41 4.84 5.56 16.91
N LEU A 42 5.11 4.40 17.53
CA LEU A 42 6.01 4.29 18.68
C LEU A 42 7.49 4.25 18.31
N SER A 43 7.82 4.02 17.03
CA SER A 43 9.20 3.95 16.53
C SER A 43 9.85 5.33 16.40
N GLY A 44 9.09 6.42 16.58
CA GLY A 44 9.60 7.79 16.52
C GLY A 44 9.82 8.27 15.09
N TYR A 45 10.96 8.93 14.85
CA TYR A 45 11.26 9.50 13.53
C TYR A 45 11.70 8.43 12.52
N VAL A 46 10.88 8.18 11.51
CA VAL A 46 11.18 7.29 10.39
C VAL A 46 11.58 8.12 9.18
N LYS A 47 12.75 7.83 8.58
CA LYS A 47 13.31 8.63 7.48
C LYS A 47 12.44 8.66 6.23
N ARG A 48 11.79 7.54 5.92
CA ARG A 48 10.90 7.37 4.77
C ARG A 48 9.73 6.52 5.19
N GLN A 49 8.56 7.12 5.26
CA GLN A 49 7.34 6.44 5.64
C GLN A 49 6.17 6.98 4.82
N ALA A 50 5.38 6.07 4.24
CA ALA A 50 4.11 6.41 3.65
C ALA A 50 3.12 6.87 4.75
N LEU A 51 2.60 8.08 4.59
CA LEU A 51 1.63 8.66 5.52
C LEU A 51 0.29 8.79 4.83
N TYR A 52 -0.77 8.58 5.60
CA TYR A 52 -2.14 8.62 5.11
C TYR A 52 -2.97 9.55 5.99
N ALA A 53 -3.86 10.34 5.39
CA ALA A 53 -4.85 11.12 6.11
C ALA A 53 -6.20 10.40 6.05
N CYS A 54 -6.84 10.22 7.20
CA CYS A 54 -8.18 9.62 7.26
C CYS A 54 -9.25 10.70 7.38
N SER A 55 -10.09 10.87 6.35
CA SER A 55 -11.14 11.90 6.37
C SER A 55 -12.38 11.51 7.15
N THR A 56 -12.65 10.21 7.31
CA THR A 56 -13.76 9.73 8.15
C THR A 56 -13.48 9.93 9.64
N CYS A 57 -12.20 9.88 10.05
CA CYS A 57 -11.77 10.00 11.44
C CYS A 57 -11.23 11.40 11.81
N SER A 58 -11.25 12.36 10.89
CA SER A 58 -10.80 13.75 11.14
C SER A 58 -12.00 14.66 11.42
N PRO A 59 -12.40 14.86 12.70
CA PRO A 59 -13.44 15.83 13.04
C PRO A 59 -12.95 17.28 12.80
N PRO A 60 -13.86 18.23 12.55
CA PRO A 60 -13.50 19.62 12.24
C PRO A 60 -12.80 20.35 13.39
N ASP A 61 -13.00 19.91 14.63
CA ASP A 61 -12.45 20.53 15.84
C ASP A 61 -11.06 19.97 16.25
N LYS A 62 -10.47 19.05 15.47
CA LYS A 62 -9.13 18.51 15.75
C LYS A 62 -8.21 18.71 14.55
N GLU A 63 -6.93 18.89 14.84
CA GLU A 63 -5.91 18.89 13.80
C GLU A 63 -5.90 17.53 13.07
N PRO A 64 -5.82 17.53 11.73
CA PRO A 64 -5.78 16.30 10.94
C PRO A 64 -4.52 15.51 11.30
N ALA A 65 -4.71 14.24 11.69
CA ALA A 65 -3.62 13.34 12.03
C ALA A 65 -3.25 12.45 10.83
N GLY A 66 -1.95 12.20 10.67
CA GLY A 66 -1.43 11.21 9.74
C GLY A 66 -1.35 9.83 10.39
N ILE A 67 -1.65 8.78 9.62
CA ILE A 67 -1.52 7.38 10.03
C ILE A 67 -0.54 6.63 9.11
N CYS A 68 0.11 5.60 9.64
CA CYS A 68 1.03 4.73 8.89
C CYS A 68 0.27 3.67 8.08
N LEU A 69 0.97 3.01 7.15
CA LEU A 69 0.43 1.92 6.32
C LEU A 69 -0.22 0.80 7.16
N ALA A 70 0.44 0.27 8.19
CA ALA A 70 -0.19 -0.74 9.04
C ALA A 70 -1.52 -0.29 9.67
N CYS A 71 -1.66 1.00 10.01
CA CYS A 71 -2.90 1.52 10.57
C CYS A 71 -4.02 1.66 9.54
N THR A 72 -3.69 1.90 8.26
CA THR A 72 -4.69 1.93 7.20
C THR A 72 -5.33 0.56 7.04
N LEU A 73 -4.52 -0.50 7.10
CA LEU A 73 -4.96 -1.89 6.91
C LEU A 73 -5.63 -2.48 8.16
N ALA A 74 -5.14 -2.17 9.36
CA ALA A 74 -5.64 -2.79 10.59
C ALA A 74 -6.82 -2.04 11.25
N CYS A 75 -6.79 -0.71 11.26
CA CYS A 75 -7.71 0.11 12.05
C CYS A 75 -8.63 0.99 11.19
N HIS A 76 -8.24 1.27 9.95
CA HIS A 76 -8.98 2.14 9.04
C HIS A 76 -9.37 1.43 7.73
N ASP A 77 -9.51 0.10 7.79
CA ASP A 77 -10.03 -0.67 6.67
C ASP A 77 -11.46 -0.21 6.34
N GLY A 78 -11.72 0.09 5.07
CA GLY A 78 -13.00 0.63 4.62
C GLY A 78 -13.25 2.12 4.89
N HIS A 79 -12.27 2.88 5.41
CA HIS A 79 -12.36 4.33 5.53
C HIS A 79 -11.87 5.08 4.29
N VAL A 80 -12.29 6.34 4.15
CA VAL A 80 -11.81 7.23 3.09
C VAL A 80 -10.45 7.81 3.50
N LEU A 81 -9.40 7.23 2.94
CA LEU A 81 -8.00 7.55 3.18
C LEU A 81 -7.40 8.29 1.98
N TYR A 82 -6.52 9.25 2.26
CA TYR A 82 -5.74 9.97 1.26
C TYR A 82 -4.27 9.75 1.51
N GLU A 83 -3.54 9.28 0.49
CA GLU A 83 -2.09 9.14 0.57
C GLU A 83 -1.45 10.53 0.57
N LEU A 84 -0.66 10.81 1.60
CA LEU A 84 0.13 12.02 1.71
C LEU A 84 1.52 11.75 1.15
N TYR A 85 2.03 12.65 0.31
CA TYR A 85 3.41 12.54 -0.16
C TYR A 85 4.38 12.52 1.02
N THR A 86 5.28 11.54 1.01
CA THR A 86 6.33 11.40 2.03
C THR A 86 7.18 12.68 2.04
N LYS A 87 7.17 13.43 3.15
CA LYS A 87 8.09 14.56 3.31
C LYS A 87 9.50 13.99 3.42
N ARG A 88 10.38 14.34 2.47
CA ARG A 88 11.80 13.98 2.49
C ARG A 88 12.56 14.74 3.56
#